data_AF-A0A133XTE2-F1
#
_entry.id   AF-A0A133XTE2-F1
#
_cell.length_a   1.000
_cell.length_b   1.000
_cell.length_c   1.000
_cell.angle_alpha   90.00
_cell.angle_beta   90.00
_cell.angle_gamma   90.00
#
_symmetry.space_group_name_H-M   'P 1'
#
loop_
_entity.id
_entity.type
_entity.pdbx_description
1 polymer ?
#
loop_
_entity_poly.entity_id
_entity_poly.type
_entity_poly.pdbx_seq_one_letter_code
_entity_poly.pdbx_strand_id
1 'polypeptide(L)'
;MPKATFMYWQKRFNRKNPDQEIETKLIEIRHENKDYGYRRMTAALKNQGFLINKKKIQRLMQKLKLQVTAYTRKSRKYNSYKGKYGRIAPNRIHRRFCTSIPHQKVTTDTTEFKYYEVDKKGV
;
A
#
# COMPACT_ATOMS: atom_id res chain seq x y z
N MET A 1 -35.41 31.33 -8.29
CA MET A 1 -34.65 30.91 -9.49
C MET A 1 -35.43 31.29 -10.74
N PRO A 2 -34.77 31.73 -11.83
CA PRO A 2 -35.43 31.97 -13.10
C PRO A 2 -36.12 30.70 -13.63
N LYS A 3 -37.32 30.83 -14.21
CA LYS A 3 -38.13 29.70 -14.72
C LYS A 3 -37.37 28.85 -15.75
N ALA A 4 -36.58 29.50 -16.60
CA ALA A 4 -35.72 28.83 -17.58
C ALA A 4 -34.67 27.93 -16.93
N THR A 5 -34.01 28.42 -15.86
CA THR A 5 -33.01 27.65 -15.10
C THR A 5 -33.65 26.46 -14.41
N PHE A 6 -34.82 26.64 -13.79
CA PHE A 6 -35.57 25.56 -13.13
C PHE A 6 -35.96 24.44 -14.12
N MET A 7 -36.55 24.79 -15.27
CA MET A 7 -36.97 23.83 -16.30
C MET A 7 -35.77 23.08 -16.92
N TYR A 8 -34.62 23.75 -17.07
CA TYR A 8 -33.38 23.13 -17.52
C TYR A 8 -32.88 22.04 -16.57
N TRP A 9 -32.88 22.31 -15.25
CA TRP A 9 -32.48 21.34 -14.24
C TRP A 9 -33.51 20.22 -14.05
N GLN A 10 -34.81 20.53 -14.14
CA GLN A 10 -35.89 19.55 -14.05
C GLN A 10 -35.76 18.45 -15.10
N LYS A 11 -35.45 18.82 -16.35
CA LYS A 11 -35.18 17.87 -17.44
C LYS A 11 -33.92 17.03 -17.23
N ARG A 12 -32.98 17.47 -16.39
CA ARG A 12 -31.72 16.75 -16.09
C ARG A 12 -31.89 15.67 -15.02
N PHE A 13 -32.87 15.78 -14.13
CA PHE A 13 -33.11 14.77 -13.09
C PHE A 13 -33.48 13.40 -13.66
N ASN A 14 -34.17 13.35 -14.80
CA ASN A 14 -34.59 12.10 -15.44
C ASN A 14 -33.52 11.47 -16.36
N ARG A 15 -32.29 11.99 -16.38
CA ARG A 15 -31.24 11.41 -17.23
C ARG A 15 -30.72 10.11 -16.63
N LYS A 16 -30.74 9.04 -17.43
CA LYS A 16 -30.12 7.77 -17.07
C LYS A 16 -28.61 7.96 -16.86
N ASN A 17 -28.04 7.21 -15.91
CA ASN A 17 -26.61 7.25 -15.64
C ASN A 17 -25.85 6.64 -16.84
N PRO A 18 -25.04 7.41 -17.59
CA PRO A 18 -24.29 6.87 -18.72
C PRO A 18 -23.19 5.90 -18.29
N ASP A 19 -22.77 5.94 -17.02
CA ASP A 19 -21.71 5.09 -16.48
C ASP A 19 -22.25 3.79 -15.86
N GLN A 20 -23.56 3.52 -15.93
CA GLN A 20 -24.22 2.41 -15.21
C GLN A 20 -23.70 1.02 -15.60
N GLU A 21 -23.41 0.80 -16.89
CA GLU A 21 -22.81 -0.44 -17.39
C GLU A 21 -21.39 -0.65 -16.85
N ILE A 22 -20.61 0.42 -16.75
CA ILE A 22 -19.24 0.36 -16.22
C ILE A 22 -19.27 0.14 -14.71
N GLU A 23 -20.21 0.78 -14.00
CA GLU A 23 -20.40 0.62 -12.57
C GLU A 23 -20.78 -0.82 -12.20
N THR A 24 -21.68 -1.45 -12.96
CA THR A 24 -22.06 -2.86 -12.76
C THR A 24 -20.88 -3.80 -13.01
N LYS A 25 -20.13 -3.62 -14.12
CA LYS A 25 -18.91 -4.39 -14.39
C LYS A 25 -17.83 -4.22 -13.31
N LEU A 26 -17.66 -3.01 -12.78
CA LEU A 26 -16.72 -2.78 -11.67
C LEU A 26 -17.11 -3.55 -10.41
N ILE A 27 -18.40 -3.68 -10.13
CA ILE A 27 -18.91 -4.45 -8.98
C ILE A 27 -18.70 -5.95 -9.21
N GLU A 28 -18.98 -6.46 -10.41
CA GLU A 28 -18.73 -7.86 -10.80
C GLU A 28 -17.25 -8.24 -10.63
N ILE A 29 -16.34 -7.49 -11.25
CA ILE A 29 -14.89 -7.73 -11.16
C ILE A 29 -14.42 -7.65 -9.71
N ARG A 30 -15.00 -6.73 -8.92
CA ARG A 30 -14.68 -6.58 -7.50
C ARG A 30 -15.13 -7.76 -6.65
N HIS A 31 -16.29 -8.34 -6.98
CA HIS A 31 -16.80 -9.52 -6.30
C HIS A 31 -15.88 -10.71 -6.52
N GLU A 32 -15.40 -10.91 -7.74
CA GLU A 32 -14.40 -11.94 -8.07
C GLU A 32 -13.02 -11.63 -7.45
N ASN A 33 -12.61 -10.36 -7.44
CA ASN A 33 -11.27 -9.93 -7.06
C ASN A 33 -11.28 -8.81 -6.01
N LYS A 34 -11.44 -9.20 -4.73
CA LYS A 34 -11.53 -8.28 -3.57
C LYS A 34 -10.33 -7.33 -3.40
N ASP A 35 -9.17 -7.67 -3.93
CA ASP A 35 -7.93 -6.91 -3.74
C ASP A 35 -7.57 -6.00 -4.91
N TYR A 36 -8.41 -5.94 -5.94
CA TYR A 36 -8.10 -5.15 -7.12
C TYR A 36 -8.29 -3.65 -6.85
N GLY A 37 -7.18 -2.92 -6.90
CA GLY A 37 -7.18 -1.46 -6.97
C GLY A 37 -7.43 -0.97 -8.40
N TYR A 38 -7.54 0.35 -8.58
CA TYR A 38 -7.93 0.96 -9.86
C TYR A 38 -7.04 0.57 -11.04
N ARG A 39 -5.73 0.34 -10.83
CA ARG A 39 -4.81 -0.09 -11.89
C ARG A 39 -5.15 -1.49 -12.40
N ARG A 40 -5.42 -2.44 -11.50
CA ARG A 40 -5.80 -3.82 -11.83
C ARG A 40 -7.21 -3.88 -12.42
N MET A 41 -8.14 -3.10 -11.88
CA MET A 41 -9.48 -2.91 -12.45
C MET A 41 -9.41 -2.39 -13.89
N THR A 42 -8.54 -1.41 -14.17
CA THR A 42 -8.34 -0.87 -15.53
C THR A 42 -7.83 -1.92 -16.50
N ALA A 43 -6.87 -2.76 -16.07
CA ALA A 43 -6.36 -3.84 -16.91
C ALA A 43 -7.44 -4.90 -17.17
N ALA A 44 -8.20 -5.29 -16.15
CA ALA A 44 -9.29 -6.27 -16.27
C ALA A 44 -10.38 -5.80 -17.25
N LEU A 45 -10.82 -4.54 -17.12
CA LEU A 45 -11.77 -3.94 -18.05
C LEU A 45 -11.22 -3.85 -19.47
N LYS A 46 -9.93 -3.53 -19.63
CA LYS A 46 -9.28 -3.50 -20.95
C LYS A 46 -9.24 -4.89 -21.59
N ASN A 47 -9.00 -5.94 -20.80
CA ASN A 47 -9.03 -7.33 -21.29
C ASN A 47 -10.44 -7.79 -21.70
N GLN A 48 -11.47 -7.20 -21.11
CA GLN A 48 -12.88 -7.40 -21.51
C GLN A 48 -13.31 -6.52 -22.69
N GLY A 49 -12.39 -5.76 -23.30
CA GLY A 49 -12.65 -4.93 -24.49
C GLY A 49 -13.03 -3.47 -24.18
N PHE A 50 -13.07 -3.04 -22.91
CA PHE A 50 -13.40 -1.67 -22.56
C PHE A 50 -12.18 -0.73 -22.62
N LEU A 51 -12.18 0.19 -23.58
CA LEU A 51 -11.18 1.26 -23.70
C LEU A 51 -11.54 2.47 -22.84
N ILE A 52 -11.39 2.32 -21.52
CA ILE A 52 -11.70 3.38 -20.55
C ILE A 52 -10.43 3.96 -19.93
N ASN A 53 -10.36 5.29 -19.82
CA ASN A 53 -9.25 5.96 -19.15
C ASN A 53 -9.20 5.61 -17.66
N LYS A 54 -8.01 5.30 -17.14
CA LYS A 54 -7.73 5.03 -15.72
C LYS A 54 -8.32 6.07 -14.76
N LYS A 55 -8.36 7.35 -15.14
CA LYS A 55 -8.93 8.44 -14.32
C LYS A 55 -10.44 8.27 -14.12
N LYS A 56 -11.16 7.84 -15.15
CA LYS A 56 -12.61 7.59 -15.08
C LYS A 56 -12.91 6.42 -14.14
N ILE A 57 -12.14 5.33 -14.25
CA ILE A 57 -12.26 4.16 -13.36
C ILE A 57 -11.96 4.54 -11.92
N GLN A 58 -10.91 5.31 -11.67
CA GLN A 58 -10.59 5.79 -10.32
C GLN A 58 -11.73 6.62 -9.70
N ARG A 59 -12.32 7.55 -10.47
CA ARG A 59 -13.48 8.35 -10.04
C ARG A 59 -14.68 7.48 -9.72
N LEU A 60 -15.01 6.49 -10.57
CA LEU A 60 -16.13 5.58 -10.36
C LEU A 60 -15.91 4.67 -9.15
N MET A 61 -14.70 4.14 -8.97
CA MET A 61 -14.35 3.37 -7.76
C MET A 61 -14.48 4.19 -6.48
N GLN A 62 -14.11 5.47 -6.50
CA GLN A 62 -14.30 6.38 -5.37
C GLN A 62 -15.79 6.62 -5.10
N LYS A 63 -16.58 6.90 -6.15
CA LYS A 63 -18.04 7.07 -6.06
C LYS A 63 -18.72 5.85 -5.44
N LEU A 64 -18.32 4.65 -5.84
CA LEU A 64 -18.86 3.37 -5.36
C LEU A 64 -18.20 2.86 -4.06
N LYS A 65 -17.25 3.62 -3.48
CA LYS A 65 -16.48 3.24 -2.28
C LYS A 65 -15.76 1.87 -2.38
N LEU A 66 -15.31 1.49 -3.58
CA LEU A 66 -14.61 0.21 -3.84
C LEU A 66 -13.08 0.29 -3.62
N GLN A 67 -12.62 1.24 -2.81
CA GLN A 67 -11.19 1.45 -2.58
C GLN A 67 -10.60 0.36 -1.69
N VAL A 68 -9.44 -0.18 -2.09
CA VAL A 68 -8.71 -1.17 -1.28
C VAL A 68 -7.96 -0.45 -0.17
N THR A 69 -8.36 -0.67 1.09
CA THR A 69 -7.70 -0.12 2.29
C THR A 69 -6.87 -1.15 3.06
N ALA A 70 -7.03 -2.45 2.74
CA ALA A 70 -6.44 -3.56 3.49
C ALA A 70 -4.90 -3.53 3.52
N TYR A 71 -4.26 -2.99 2.49
CA TYR A 71 -2.80 -3.02 2.31
C TYR A 71 -2.12 -1.66 2.50
N THR A 72 -2.85 -0.62 2.89
CA THR A 72 -2.32 0.76 2.93
C THR A 72 -1.39 1.01 4.12
N ARG A 73 -1.55 0.25 5.21
CA ARG A 73 -0.64 0.31 6.36
C ARG A 73 0.31 -0.88 6.29
N LYS A 74 1.63 -0.63 6.37
CA LYS A 74 2.63 -1.66 6.73
C LYS A 74 2.27 -2.18 8.11
N SER A 75 1.39 -3.18 8.18
CA SER A 75 0.87 -3.63 9.47
C SER A 75 1.94 -4.36 10.27
N ARG A 76 2.99 -4.91 9.63
CA ARG A 76 4.05 -5.68 10.29
C ARG A 76 5.39 -5.55 9.55
N LYS A 77 6.49 -5.35 10.28
CA LYS A 77 7.84 -5.67 9.78
C LYS A 77 7.90 -7.20 9.68
N TYR A 78 8.19 -7.73 8.49
CA TYR A 78 8.39 -9.16 8.32
C TYR A 78 9.55 -9.61 9.22
N ASN A 79 9.27 -10.55 10.13
CA ASN A 79 10.28 -11.29 10.87
C ASN A 79 10.18 -12.74 10.39
N SER A 80 11.21 -13.25 9.73
CA SER A 80 11.30 -14.65 9.29
C SER A 80 11.29 -15.64 10.45
N TYR A 81 11.57 -15.16 11.66
CA TYR A 81 11.70 -15.97 12.85
C TYR A 81 10.44 -15.89 13.73
N LYS A 82 9.92 -17.06 14.12
CA LYS A 82 8.74 -17.21 14.97
C LYS A 82 9.17 -17.21 16.45
N GLY A 83 9.19 -16.04 17.08
CA GLY A 83 9.45 -15.91 18.54
C GLY A 83 10.89 -15.52 18.91
N LYS A 84 11.31 -15.74 20.16
CA LYS A 84 12.72 -15.57 20.56
C LYS A 84 13.46 -16.87 20.25
N TYR A 85 14.40 -16.85 19.31
CA TYR A 85 15.34 -17.97 19.13
C TYR A 85 16.46 -17.87 20.18
N GLY A 86 16.68 -18.96 20.91
CA GLY A 86 17.72 -19.07 21.93
C GLY A 86 17.41 -18.36 23.25
N ARG A 87 18.32 -18.53 24.22
CA ARG A 87 18.27 -17.83 25.51
C ARG A 87 18.82 -16.42 25.32
N ILE A 88 17.94 -15.41 25.33
CA ILE A 88 18.40 -14.02 25.35
C ILE A 88 19.11 -13.78 26.69
N ALA A 89 20.40 -13.45 26.61
CA ALA A 89 21.15 -13.05 27.79
C ALA A 89 20.53 -11.77 28.39
N PRO A 90 20.37 -11.69 29.72
CA PRO A 90 19.87 -10.47 30.35
C PRO A 90 20.80 -9.30 30.04
N ASN A 91 20.24 -8.13 29.75
CA ASN A 91 21.01 -6.91 29.54
C ASN A 91 21.64 -6.46 30.88
N ARG A 92 22.85 -6.90 31.18
CA ARG A 92 23.53 -6.56 32.46
C ARG A 92 23.98 -5.09 32.52
N ILE A 93 24.19 -4.46 31.37
CA ILE A 93 24.82 -3.14 31.26
C ILE A 93 23.78 -2.02 31.40
N HIS A 94 22.60 -2.17 30.81
CA HIS A 94 21.54 -1.14 30.81
C HIS A 94 22.06 0.26 30.39
N ARG A 95 22.96 0.31 29.40
CA ARG A 95 23.65 1.54 28.93
C ARG A 95 24.46 2.28 30.02
N ARG A 96 24.80 1.63 31.13
CA ARG A 96 25.69 2.17 32.17
C ARG A 96 27.13 1.85 31.83
N PHE A 97 27.78 2.71 31.05
CA PHE A 97 29.18 2.49 30.61
C PHE A 97 30.21 2.97 31.63
N CYS A 98 29.90 4.01 32.39
CA CYS A 98 30.82 4.56 33.39
C CYS A 98 30.92 3.66 34.64
N THR A 99 32.14 3.46 35.14
CA THR A 99 32.47 2.78 36.42
C THR A 99 33.72 3.40 37.03
N SER A 100 33.78 3.43 38.36
CA SER A 100 34.97 3.86 39.12
C SER A 100 36.03 2.77 39.23
N ILE A 101 35.63 1.51 39.11
CA ILE A 101 36.53 0.35 39.22
C ILE A 101 37.04 0.00 37.80
N PRO A 102 38.37 -0.11 37.60
CA PRO A 102 38.93 -0.54 36.33
C PRO A 102 38.51 -1.98 36.01
N HIS A 103 38.28 -2.28 34.73
CA HIS A 103 37.87 -3.61 34.23
C HIS A 103 36.57 -4.20 34.78
N GLN A 104 35.74 -3.41 35.48
CA GLN A 104 34.45 -3.87 35.99
C GLN A 104 33.44 -4.21 34.87
N LYS A 105 33.53 -3.51 33.74
CA LYS A 105 32.68 -3.73 32.55
C LYS A 105 33.59 -3.83 31.35
N VAL A 106 33.63 -5.02 30.75
CA VAL A 106 34.33 -5.27 29.48
C VAL A 106 33.29 -5.63 28.44
N THR A 107 33.30 -4.91 27.33
CA THR A 107 32.35 -5.09 26.23
C THR A 107 33.11 -5.26 24.94
N THR A 108 32.61 -6.14 24.08
CA THR A 108 33.10 -6.32 22.72
C THR A 108 31.98 -5.97 21.76
N ASP A 109 32.25 -5.12 20.78
CA ASP A 109 31.35 -4.91 19.65
C ASP A 109 31.77 -5.81 18.48
N THR A 110 30.80 -6.15 17.63
CA THR A 110 31.06 -6.82 16.35
C THR A 110 30.66 -5.84 15.28
N THR A 111 31.65 -5.32 14.56
CA THR A 111 31.43 -4.37 13.48
C THR A 111 31.69 -5.08 12.16
N GLU A 112 30.67 -5.19 11.32
CA GLU A 112 30.81 -5.75 9.99
C GLU A 112 31.40 -4.70 9.06
N PHE A 113 32.55 -5.02 8.47
CA PHE A 113 33.17 -4.20 7.43
C PHE A 113 32.90 -4.83 6.08
N LYS A 114 32.38 -4.04 5.15
CA LYS A 114 32.30 -4.44 3.75
C LYS A 114 33.69 -4.32 3.14
N TYR A 115 34.23 -5.45 2.73
CA TYR A 115 35.44 -5.50 1.94
C TYR A 115 35.07 -5.47 0.46
N TYR A 116 35.64 -4.54 -0.29
CA TYR A 116 35.50 -4.49 -1.74
C TYR A 116 36.79 -5.05 -2.34
N GLU A 117 36.68 -6.13 -3.09
CA GLU A 117 37.78 -6.58 -3.94
C GLU A 117 37.83 -5.66 -5.15
N VAL A 118 39.02 -5.11 -5.43
CA VAL A 118 39.23 -4.27 -6.62
C VAL A 118 39.22 -5.19 -7.83
N ASP A 119 38.24 -5.04 -8.72
CA ASP A 119 38.24 -5.77 -9.98
C ASP A 119 39.48 -5.36 -10.81
N LYS A 120 39.93 -6.17 -11.76
CA LYS A 120 41.11 -5.84 -12.64
C LYS A 120 40.94 -4.53 -13.43
N LYS A 121 39.78 -3.87 -13.32
CA LYS A 121 39.42 -2.59 -13.94
C LYS A 121 39.30 -1.42 -12.95
N GLY A 122 39.70 -1.59 -11.69
CA GLY A 122 39.89 -0.48 -10.76
C GLY A 122 38.61 0.11 -10.15
N VAL A 123 37.60 -0.72 -9.87
CA VAL A 123 36.53 -0.46 -8.89
C VAL A 123 36.23 -1.76 -8.15
#